data_AF-A0A1I7IQC6-F1
#
_entry.id   AF-A0A1I7IQC6-F1
#
_cell.length_a   1.000
_cell.length_b   1.000
_cell.length_c   1.000
_cell.angle_alpha   90.00
_cell.angle_beta   90.00
_cell.angle_gamma   90.00
#
_symmetry.space_group_name_H-M   'P 1'
#
loop_
_entity.id
_entity.type
_entity.pdbx_description
1 polymer ?
#
loop_
_entity_poly.entity_id
_entity_poly.type
_entity_poly.pdbx_seq_one_letter_code
_entity_poly.pdbx_strand_id
1 'polypeptide(L)'
;MTTADQTQEILYVITNHKFPSDNYGNDDFLNNWPMLYILENGKKIYIGESTNVSERMKQHYNNHEKREFKQVHFIYSERFNQSATFDYESKLIQFVSADGKFIITNKNDGIANKNYFRKSDYDDTFEQL
;
A
#
# COMPACT_ATOMS: atom_id res chain seq x y z
N MET A 1 13.41 -15.89 -37.41
CA MET A 1 13.22 -16.48 -36.08
C MET A 1 12.97 -15.33 -35.13
N THR A 2 11.75 -15.22 -34.64
CA THR A 2 11.19 -14.06 -33.94
C THR A 2 11.87 -13.87 -32.60
N THR A 3 12.38 -12.67 -32.36
CA THR A 3 12.85 -12.19 -31.05
C THR A 3 11.67 -12.25 -30.09
N ALA A 4 11.74 -13.12 -29.08
CA ALA A 4 10.81 -13.08 -27.96
C ALA A 4 11.14 -11.81 -27.17
N ASP A 5 10.27 -10.81 -27.27
CA ASP A 5 10.24 -9.67 -26.38
C ASP A 5 9.92 -10.20 -24.97
N GLN A 6 10.93 -10.28 -24.12
CA GLN A 6 10.78 -10.68 -22.72
C GLN A 6 10.23 -9.45 -21.99
N THR A 7 8.90 -9.27 -21.99
CA THR A 7 8.28 -8.27 -21.14
C THR A 7 8.51 -8.68 -19.69
N GLN A 8 9.30 -7.89 -18.95
CA GLN A 8 9.50 -8.08 -17.52
C GLN A 8 8.14 -7.96 -16.81
N GLU A 9 7.71 -9.02 -16.12
CA GLU A 9 6.45 -9.01 -15.37
C GLU A 9 6.56 -7.95 -14.26
N ILE A 10 5.74 -6.90 -14.35
CA ILE A 10 5.66 -5.87 -13.31
C ILE A 10 4.84 -6.46 -12.16
N LEU A 11 5.54 -6.86 -11.08
CA LEU A 11 4.89 -7.47 -9.91
C LEU A 11 4.02 -6.47 -9.13
N TYR A 12 4.45 -5.21 -9.06
CA TYR A 12 3.72 -4.13 -8.43
C TYR A 12 4.16 -2.77 -9.00
N VAL A 13 3.30 -1.77 -8.82
CA VAL A 13 3.53 -0.37 -9.16
C VAL A 13 3.53 0.44 -7.87
N ILE A 14 4.52 1.33 -7.72
CA ILE A 14 4.58 2.30 -6.62
C ILE A 14 4.48 3.70 -7.20
N THR A 15 3.53 4.49 -6.70
CA THR A 15 3.40 5.91 -7.08
C THR A 15 3.45 6.80 -5.83
N ASN A 16 4.11 7.96 -5.96
CA ASN A 16 4.35 8.89 -4.86
C ASN A 16 3.62 10.20 -5.13
N HIS A 17 2.88 10.68 -4.14
CA HIS A 17 2.08 11.89 -4.27
C HIS A 17 2.19 12.76 -3.03
N LYS A 18 1.97 14.06 -3.20
CA LYS A 18 1.74 14.97 -2.08
C LYS A 18 0.43 14.58 -1.38
N PHE A 19 0.41 14.68 -0.06
CA PHE A 19 -0.78 14.51 0.75
C PHE A 19 -1.00 15.74 1.65
N PRO A 20 -2.21 16.35 1.66
CA PRO A 20 -3.33 16.05 0.77
C PRO A 20 -3.07 16.52 -0.68
N SER A 21 -3.79 15.92 -1.61
CA SER A 21 -3.93 16.37 -3.00
C SER A 21 -5.40 16.31 -3.42
N ASP A 22 -5.82 17.22 -4.29
CA ASP A 22 -7.17 17.21 -4.91
C ASP A 22 -7.30 16.10 -5.95
N ASN A 23 -6.18 15.65 -6.52
CA ASN A 23 -6.13 14.58 -7.52
C ASN A 23 -4.86 13.74 -7.33
N TYR A 24 -5.02 12.41 -7.39
CA TYR A 24 -3.95 11.41 -7.29
C TYR A 24 -3.68 10.69 -8.62
N GLY A 25 -4.33 11.12 -9.70
CA GLY A 25 -4.25 10.52 -11.03
C GLY A 25 -5.59 9.98 -11.51
N ASN A 26 -5.60 9.47 -12.74
CA ASN A 26 -6.78 8.88 -13.38
C ASN A 26 -6.63 7.36 -13.57
N ASP A 27 -5.79 6.73 -12.74
CA ASP A 27 -5.60 5.28 -12.81
C ASP A 27 -6.87 4.57 -12.30
N ASP A 28 -7.37 3.61 -13.08
CA ASP A 28 -8.59 2.85 -12.79
C ASP A 28 -8.50 2.12 -11.43
N PHE A 29 -7.30 1.78 -10.98
CA PHE A 29 -7.09 1.13 -9.69
C PHE A 29 -7.49 2.02 -8.48
N LEU A 30 -7.46 3.34 -8.61
CA LEU A 30 -7.63 4.26 -7.47
C LEU A 30 -9.00 4.20 -6.79
N ASN A 31 -10.04 3.74 -7.51
CA ASN A 31 -11.44 3.88 -7.07
C ASN A 31 -12.13 2.54 -6.78
N ASN A 32 -11.65 1.42 -7.33
CA ASN A 32 -12.29 0.12 -7.18
C ASN A 32 -11.29 -1.05 -7.29
N TRP A 33 -10.14 -0.95 -6.63
CA TRP A 33 -9.14 -2.00 -6.61
C TRP A 33 -8.44 -2.09 -5.25
N PRO A 34 -8.14 -3.29 -4.73
CA PRO A 34 -7.36 -3.44 -3.50
C PRO A 34 -5.97 -2.84 -3.66
N MET A 35 -5.68 -1.78 -2.91
CA MET A 35 -4.41 -1.10 -2.91
C MET A 35 -3.90 -0.91 -1.48
N LEU A 36 -2.58 -0.87 -1.34
CA LEU A 36 -1.92 -0.41 -0.13
C LEU A 36 -1.57 1.06 -0.28
N TYR A 37 -1.50 1.76 0.85
CA TYR A 37 -0.97 3.11 0.91
C TYR A 37 -0.15 3.35 2.18
N ILE A 38 0.82 4.24 2.06
CA ILE A 38 1.68 4.67 3.15
C ILE A 38 1.61 6.19 3.22
N LEU A 39 1.09 6.74 4.32
CA LEU A 39 1.15 8.17 4.63
C LEU A 39 2.40 8.46 5.47
N GLU A 40 3.18 9.48 5.11
CA GLU A 40 4.39 9.82 5.86
C GLU A 40 4.70 11.33 5.86
N ASN A 41 5.58 11.75 6.77
CA ASN A 41 6.04 13.15 6.89
C ASN A 41 7.55 13.29 7.18
N GLY A 42 8.33 12.25 6.93
CA GLY A 42 9.75 12.13 7.21
C GLY A 42 10.07 11.62 8.62
N LYS A 43 9.07 11.49 9.51
CA LYS A 43 9.26 11.04 10.90
C LYS A 43 8.23 10.00 11.33
N LYS A 44 6.96 10.26 11.00
CA LYS A 44 5.84 9.39 11.30
C LYS A 44 5.34 8.71 10.04
N ILE A 45 4.75 7.54 10.23
CA ILE A 45 4.17 6.75 9.15
C ILE A 45 2.81 6.16 9.57
N TYR A 46 1.93 6.02 8.60
CA TYR A 46 0.69 5.26 8.72
C TYR A 46 0.52 4.39 7.48
N ILE A 47 0.31 3.11 7.68
CA ILE A 47 0.15 2.13 6.61
C ILE A 47 -1.31 1.69 6.61
N GLY A 48 -1.92 1.55 5.44
CA GLY A 48 -3.29 1.06 5.34
C GLY A 48 -3.59 0.45 3.98
N GLU A 49 -4.72 -0.22 3.89
CA GLU A 49 -5.28 -0.70 2.62
C GLU A 49 -6.66 -0.07 2.33
N SER A 50 -7.03 -0.01 1.05
CA SER A 50 -8.40 0.29 0.64
C SER A 50 -8.66 -0.17 -0.78
N THR A 51 -9.93 -0.51 -1.08
CA THR A 51 -10.42 -0.67 -2.44
C THR A 51 -10.76 0.65 -3.16
N ASN A 52 -10.82 1.77 -2.41
CA ASN A 52 -11.06 3.11 -2.96
C ASN A 52 -10.15 4.10 -2.23
N VAL A 53 -8.89 4.17 -2.68
CA VAL A 53 -7.87 5.01 -2.05
C VAL A 53 -8.16 6.49 -2.22
N SER A 54 -8.76 6.90 -3.35
CA SER A 54 -9.17 8.30 -3.58
C SER A 54 -10.10 8.81 -2.49
N GLU A 55 -11.16 8.06 -2.19
CA GLU A 55 -12.10 8.41 -1.13
C GLU A 55 -11.48 8.28 0.25
N ARG A 56 -10.64 7.25 0.47
CA ARG A 56 -9.92 7.07 1.74
C ARG A 56 -8.99 8.24 2.04
N MET A 57 -8.32 8.82 1.04
CA MET A 57 -7.44 9.98 1.24
C MET A 57 -8.23 11.23 1.66
N LYS A 58 -9.42 11.44 1.10
CA LYS A 58 -10.32 12.54 1.53
C LYS A 58 -10.75 12.35 2.99
N GLN A 59 -11.13 11.13 3.35
CA GLN A 59 -11.51 10.80 4.73
C GLN A 59 -10.36 11.03 5.71
N HIS A 60 -9.15 10.60 5.37
CA HIS A 60 -7.96 10.86 6.19
C HIS A 60 -7.69 12.35 6.33
N TYR A 61 -7.73 13.13 5.25
CA TYR A 61 -7.53 14.58 5.33
C TYR A 61 -8.54 15.27 6.27
N ASN A 62 -9.79 14.82 6.26
CA ASN A 62 -10.82 15.33 7.17
C ASN A 62 -10.54 14.99 8.64
N ASN A 63 -9.83 13.90 8.93
CA ASN A 63 -9.36 13.55 10.27
C ASN A 63 -8.14 14.39 10.69
N HIS A 64 -8.30 15.17 11.76
CA HIS A 64 -7.24 16.04 12.29
C HIS A 64 -5.94 15.30 12.60
N GLU A 65 -5.98 14.06 13.09
CA GLU A 65 -4.79 13.27 13.42
C GLU A 65 -3.93 12.95 12.19
N LYS A 66 -4.52 12.92 11.00
CA LYS A 66 -3.84 12.53 9.76
C LYS A 66 -3.33 13.71 8.95
N ARG A 67 -3.71 14.95 9.31
CA ARG A 67 -3.23 16.17 8.62
C ARG A 67 -1.75 16.45 8.81
N GLU A 68 -1.08 15.76 9.72
CA GLU A 68 0.38 15.89 9.91
C GLU A 68 1.20 15.19 8.81
N PHE A 69 0.58 14.32 8.01
CA PHE A 69 1.23 13.66 6.89
C PHE A 69 1.36 14.61 5.69
N LYS A 70 2.42 14.40 4.89
CA LYS A 70 2.80 15.27 3.78
C LYS A 70 2.87 14.55 2.45
N GLN A 71 3.04 13.24 2.48
CA GLN A 71 3.16 12.39 1.31
C GLN A 71 2.29 11.14 1.47
N VAL A 72 1.84 10.61 0.34
CA VAL A 72 1.23 9.29 0.23
C VAL A 72 1.97 8.48 -0.84
N HIS A 73 2.29 7.24 -0.51
CA HIS A 73 2.83 6.25 -1.44
C HIS A 73 1.75 5.20 -1.69
N PHE A 74 1.32 5.02 -2.93
CA PHE A 74 0.39 3.95 -3.30
C PHE A 74 1.16 2.75 -3.84
N ILE A 75 0.77 1.55 -3.44
CA ILE A 75 1.34 0.29 -3.89
C ILE A 75 0.21 -0.60 -4.36
N TYR A 76 0.28 -1.06 -5.61
CA TYR A 76 -0.77 -1.86 -6.22
C TYR A 76 -0.24 -2.80 -7.29
N SER A 77 -1.03 -3.81 -7.63
CA SER A 77 -0.73 -4.81 -8.65
C SER A 77 -2.04 -5.35 -9.21
N GLU A 78 -2.04 -5.71 -10.49
CA GLU A 78 -3.14 -6.44 -11.14
C GLU A 78 -3.46 -7.78 -10.48
N ARG A 79 -2.53 -8.30 -9.67
CA ARG A 79 -2.70 -9.58 -8.96
C ARG A 79 -3.31 -9.41 -7.57
N PHE A 80 -3.40 -8.17 -7.06
CA PHE A 80 -3.88 -7.92 -5.71
C PHE A 80 -5.36 -8.29 -5.56
N ASN A 81 -5.65 -8.93 -4.44
CA ASN A 81 -6.99 -9.12 -3.93
C ASN A 81 -7.01 -8.64 -2.47
N GLN A 82 -8.20 -8.49 -1.91
CA GLN A 82 -8.33 -7.91 -0.57
C GLN A 82 -7.65 -8.75 0.53
N SER A 83 -7.62 -10.09 0.38
CA SER A 83 -6.90 -10.93 1.34
C SER A 83 -5.38 -10.69 1.29
N ALA A 84 -4.83 -10.50 0.08
CA ALA A 84 -3.42 -10.19 -0.10
C ALA A 84 -3.07 -8.80 0.46
N THR A 85 -3.88 -7.76 0.20
CA THR A 85 -3.59 -6.42 0.72
C THR A 85 -3.70 -6.33 2.25
N PHE A 86 -4.63 -7.06 2.87
CA PHE A 86 -4.68 -7.15 4.34
C PHE A 86 -3.45 -7.85 4.95
N ASP A 87 -2.98 -8.93 4.32
CA ASP A 87 -1.76 -9.62 4.76
C ASP A 87 -0.54 -8.71 4.60
N TYR A 88 -0.43 -8.02 3.47
CA TYR A 88 0.69 -7.12 3.18
C TYR A 88 0.68 -5.88 4.07
N GLU A 89 -0.48 -5.29 4.38
CA GLU A 89 -0.59 -4.18 5.35
C GLU A 89 0.02 -4.60 6.69
N SER A 90 -0.38 -5.79 7.16
CA SER A 90 0.09 -6.35 8.41
C SER A 90 1.60 -6.59 8.41
N LYS A 91 2.14 -7.19 7.35
CA LYS A 91 3.59 -7.39 7.17
C LYS A 91 4.35 -6.07 7.12
N LEU A 92 3.88 -5.08 6.35
CA LEU A 92 4.54 -3.77 6.25
C LEU A 92 4.59 -3.07 7.61
N ILE A 93 3.51 -3.13 8.41
CA ILE A 93 3.51 -2.60 9.77
C ILE A 93 4.59 -3.29 10.62
N GLN A 94 4.69 -4.63 10.56
CA GLN A 94 5.73 -5.37 11.29
C GLN A 94 7.14 -5.01 10.83
N PHE A 95 7.40 -4.95 9.53
CA PHE A 95 8.72 -4.63 8.97
C PHE A 95 9.17 -3.21 9.34
N VAL A 96 8.29 -2.23 9.17
CA VAL A 96 8.60 -0.84 9.54
C VAL A 96 8.80 -0.69 11.05
N SER A 97 8.05 -1.46 11.85
CA SER A 97 8.20 -1.47 13.31
C SER A 97 9.58 -2.01 13.71
N ALA A 98 10.00 -3.10 13.07
CA ALA A 98 11.30 -3.72 13.30
C ALA A 98 12.48 -2.83 12.85
N ASP A 99 12.33 -2.05 11.78
CA ASP A 99 13.36 -1.13 11.28
C ASP A 99 13.60 0.06 12.23
N GLY A 100 12.59 0.46 13.02
CA GLY A 100 12.71 1.48 14.07
C GLY A 100 13.02 2.91 13.58
N LYS A 101 13.06 3.14 12.26
CA LYS A 101 13.36 4.45 11.65
C LYS A 101 12.20 5.44 11.74
N PHE A 102 10.97 4.94 11.76
CA PHE A 102 9.75 5.75 11.77
C PHE A 102 8.93 5.51 13.02
N ILE A 103 8.19 6.53 13.44
CA ILE A 103 7.15 6.39 14.46
C ILE A 103 5.87 5.92 13.77
N ILE A 104 5.48 4.67 14.00
CA ILE A 104 4.23 4.11 13.48
C ILE A 104 3.04 4.69 14.25
N THR A 105 2.02 5.12 13.51
CA THR A 105 0.77 5.67 14.06
C THR A 105 -0.44 4.75 13.87
N ASN A 106 -0.22 3.57 13.28
CA ASN A 106 -1.21 2.49 13.25
C ASN A 106 -1.60 2.11 14.69
N LYS A 107 -2.90 1.87 14.92
CA LYS A 107 -3.41 1.45 16.23
C LYS A 107 -3.30 -0.08 16.43
N ASN A 108 -2.99 -0.82 15.38
CA ASN A 108 -2.81 -2.26 15.39
C ASN A 108 -1.33 -2.62 15.18
N ASP A 109 -0.88 -3.72 15.78
CA ASP A 109 0.51 -4.18 15.68
C ASP A 109 0.78 -4.98 14.39
N GLY A 110 -0.07 -4.85 13.38
CA GLY A 110 0.08 -5.56 12.11
C GLY A 110 -0.07 -7.08 12.22
N ILE A 111 -1.02 -7.59 13.01
CA ILE A 111 -1.22 -9.04 13.14
C ILE A 111 -2.05 -9.56 11.96
N ALA A 112 -1.40 -10.22 10.99
CA ALA A 112 -2.04 -11.10 10.04
C ALA A 112 -1.73 -12.56 10.37
N ASN A 113 -2.76 -13.32 10.73
CA ASN A 113 -2.65 -14.77 10.94
C ASN A 113 -3.83 -15.46 10.24
N LYS A 114 -3.91 -15.27 8.92
CA LYS A 114 -4.97 -15.85 8.08
C LYS A 114 -4.36 -16.43 6.81
N ASN A 115 -4.79 -17.65 6.47
CA ASN A 115 -4.51 -18.25 5.18
C ASN A 115 -5.54 -17.79 4.14
N TYR A 116 -5.13 -17.73 2.88
CA TYR A 116 -5.99 -17.39 1.75
C TYR A 116 -5.47 -18.03 0.47
N PHE A 117 -6.28 -17.98 -0.58
CA PHE A 117 -5.96 -18.60 -1.86
C PHE A 117 -4.64 -18.08 -2.43
N ARG A 118 -3.73 -19.01 -2.80
CA ARG A 118 -2.40 -18.75 -3.34
C ARG A 118 -1.49 -17.87 -2.46
N LYS A 119 -1.67 -17.91 -1.13
CA LYS A 119 -0.86 -17.11 -0.19
C LYS A 119 0.65 -17.24 -0.42
N SER A 120 1.17 -18.44 -0.71
CA SER A 120 2.60 -18.63 -1.03
C SER A 120 3.08 -17.73 -2.16
N ASP A 121 2.33 -17.65 -3.25
CA ASP A 121 2.72 -16.87 -4.43
C ASP A 121 2.71 -15.36 -4.12
N TYR A 122 1.81 -14.94 -3.23
CA TYR A 122 1.79 -13.57 -2.70
C TYR A 122 2.96 -13.34 -1.75
N ASP A 123 3.29 -14.29 -0.87
CA ASP A 123 4.46 -14.18 0.01
C ASP A 123 5.75 -14.00 -0.81
N ASP A 124 5.96 -14.79 -1.86
CA ASP A 124 7.09 -14.67 -2.79
C ASP A 124 7.11 -13.32 -3.53
N THR A 125 5.93 -12.78 -3.85
CA THR A 125 5.80 -11.46 -4.48
C THR A 125 6.12 -10.34 -3.48
N PHE A 126 5.72 -10.49 -2.22
CA PHE A 126 5.97 -9.53 -1.16
C PHE A 126 7.45 -9.41 -0.82
N GLU A 127 8.20 -10.51 -0.84
CA GLU A 127 9.65 -10.48 -0.61
C GLU A 127 10.43 -9.66 -1.65
N GLN A 128 9.80 -9.39 -2.80
CA GLN A 128 10.37 -8.56 -3.86
C GLN A 128 9.97 -7.09 -3.74
N LEU A 129 9.11 -6.71 -2.79
CA LEU A 129 8.70 -5.33 -2.47
C LEU A 129 9.73 -4.61 -1.60
#